data_AF-A0A2R6FDG4-F1
#
_entry.id   AF-A0A2R6FDG4-F1
#
_cell.length_a   1.000
_cell.length_b   1.000
_cell.length_c   1.000
_cell.angle_alpha   90.00
_cell.angle_beta   90.00
_cell.angle_gamma   90.00
#
_symmetry.space_group_name_H-M   'P 1'
#
loop_
_entity.id
_entity.type
_entity.pdbx_description
1 polymer ?
#
loop_
_entity_poly.entity_id
_entity_poly.type
_entity_poly.pdbx_seq_one_letter_code
_entity_poly.pdbx_strand_id
1 'polypeptide(L)'
;MPAPDPTALALAPPLVAIVLAMSTRQVLVSLYAGVWTGALIAASWNPIAATALSLEWIVETVRDPFNATFLVLILLMGAGAAFIYKSGSVLALERWIGDRVETARDAQVLTWLIGVFIFFDSYTSTIITGNATKELANARYSSREMHAYALDSTTSPVTTFGPISNWIGFQVSV
;
A
#
# COMPACT_ATOMS: atom_id res chain seq x y z
N MET A 1 41.57 -10.56 -3.91
CA MET A 1 40.19 -10.88 -3.49
C MET A 1 39.30 -10.16 -4.48
N PRO A 2 38.54 -10.85 -5.33
CA PRO A 2 37.70 -10.16 -6.31
C PRO A 2 36.65 -9.35 -5.56
N ALA A 3 36.47 -8.09 -5.94
CA ALA A 3 35.41 -7.24 -5.40
C ALA A 3 34.05 -7.94 -5.64
N PRO A 4 33.13 -7.96 -4.66
CA PRO A 4 31.81 -8.54 -4.86
C PRO A 4 31.13 -7.90 -6.08
N ASP A 5 30.53 -8.75 -6.93
CA ASP A 5 29.88 -8.30 -8.16
C ASP A 5 28.84 -7.21 -7.84
N PRO A 6 28.82 -6.09 -8.58
CA PRO A 6 27.96 -4.92 -8.27
C PRO A 6 26.46 -5.25 -8.20
N THR A 7 26.05 -6.38 -8.78
CA THR A 7 24.66 -6.88 -8.78
C THR A 7 24.22 -7.47 -7.43
N ALA A 8 25.10 -8.14 -6.68
CA ALA A 8 24.73 -8.74 -5.40
C ALA A 8 24.55 -7.68 -4.30
N LEU A 9 25.40 -6.65 -4.32
CA LEU A 9 25.30 -5.51 -3.39
C LEU A 9 24.06 -4.64 -3.64
N ALA A 10 23.60 -4.53 -4.90
CA ALA A 10 22.39 -3.79 -5.23
C ALA A 10 21.11 -4.40 -4.63
N LEU A 11 21.12 -5.70 -4.30
CA LEU A 11 20.00 -6.38 -3.64
C LEU A 11 19.97 -6.17 -2.13
N ALA A 12 21.04 -5.67 -1.52
CA ALA A 12 21.11 -5.52 -0.06
C ALA A 12 20.05 -4.53 0.48
N PRO A 13 19.83 -3.32 -0.09
CA PRO A 13 18.81 -2.39 0.39
C PRO A 13 17.38 -2.97 0.46
N PRO A 14 16.81 -3.58 -0.60
CA PRO A 14 15.46 -4.14 -0.54
C PRO A 14 15.38 -5.37 0.38
N LEU A 15 16.42 -6.22 0.42
CA LEU A 15 16.44 -7.38 1.32
C LEU A 15 16.45 -6.96 2.79
N VAL A 16 17.26 -5.97 3.16
CA VAL A 16 17.27 -5.40 4.52
C VAL A 16 15.89 -4.85 4.87
N ALA A 17 15.26 -4.10 3.97
CA ALA A 17 13.92 -3.57 4.21
C ALA A 17 12.88 -4.68 4.44
N ILE A 18 12.85 -5.73 3.61
CA ILE A 18 11.89 -6.83 3.72
C ILE A 18 12.11 -7.62 5.02
N VAL A 19 13.36 -8.01 5.32
CA VAL A 19 13.69 -8.80 6.51
C VAL A 19 13.36 -8.03 7.78
N LEU A 20 13.69 -6.74 7.84
CA LEU A 20 13.34 -5.90 8.98
C LEU A 20 11.83 -5.69 9.08
N ALA A 21 11.12 -5.48 7.97
CA ALA A 21 9.68 -5.26 7.99
C ALA A 21 8.94 -6.49 8.54
N MET A 22 9.36 -7.70 8.14
CA MET A 22 8.78 -8.96 8.60
C MET A 22 9.10 -9.25 10.07
N SER A 23 10.33 -8.98 10.51
CA SER A 23 10.78 -9.29 11.88
C SER A 23 10.31 -8.24 12.91
N THR A 24 10.47 -6.96 12.61
CA THR A 24 10.14 -5.85 13.52
C THR A 24 8.65 -5.50 13.50
N ARG A 25 7.93 -5.86 12.42
CA ARG A 25 6.57 -5.40 12.13
C ARG A 25 6.46 -3.86 12.07
N GLN A 26 7.58 -3.15 11.87
CA GLN A 26 7.66 -1.70 11.76
C GLN A 26 8.06 -1.31 10.33
N VAL A 27 7.07 -1.15 9.46
CA VAL A 27 7.29 -0.92 8.03
C VAL A 27 8.12 0.35 7.77
N LEU A 28 7.78 1.48 8.41
CA LEU A 28 8.48 2.75 8.18
C LEU A 28 9.96 2.71 8.55
N VAL A 29 10.28 2.14 9.72
CA VAL A 29 11.67 2.00 10.18
C VAL A 29 12.44 1.07 9.24
N SER A 30 11.80 0.00 8.78
CA SER A 30 12.41 -0.98 7.90
C SER A 30 12.67 -0.43 6.48
N LEU A 31 11.73 0.34 5.93
CA LEU A 31 11.92 1.03 4.66
C LEU A 31 13.06 2.04 4.74
N TYR A 32 13.12 2.84 5.82
CA TYR A 32 14.22 3.77 6.03
C TYR A 32 15.56 3.03 6.16
N ALA A 33 15.61 1.92 6.90
CA ALA A 33 16.82 1.11 7.02
C ALA A 33 17.30 0.57 5.65
N GLY A 34 16.38 0.21 4.76
CA GLY A 34 16.69 -0.13 3.37
C GLY A 34 17.32 1.05 2.61
N VAL A 35 16.67 2.22 2.62
CA VAL A 35 17.20 3.44 1.98
C VAL A 35 18.57 3.81 2.54
N TRP A 36 18.72 3.76 3.87
CA TRP A 36 19.99 4.02 4.55
C TRP A 36 21.07 3.01 4.20
N THR A 37 20.72 1.73 4.01
CA THR A 37 21.66 0.71 3.51
C THR A 37 22.12 1.04 2.09
N GLY A 38 21.21 1.50 1.22
CA GLY A 38 21.56 1.98 -0.12
C GLY A 38 22.48 3.19 -0.08
N ALA A 39 22.18 4.15 0.80
CA ALA A 39 23.03 5.33 1.02
C ALA A 39 24.41 4.96 1.60
N LEU A 40 24.50 3.93 2.44
CA LEU A 40 25.75 3.44 3.01
C LEU A 40 26.66 2.85 1.93
N ILE A 41 26.09 2.09 1.00
CA ILE A 41 26.82 1.54 -0.14
C ILE A 41 27.29 2.70 -1.06
N ALA A 42 26.42 3.66 -1.35
CA ALA A 42 26.75 4.82 -2.18
C ALA A 42 27.83 5.73 -1.54
N ALA A 43 27.82 5.87 -0.21
CA ALA A 43 28.75 6.67 0.56
C ALA A 43 30.05 5.93 0.94
N SER A 44 30.41 4.85 0.22
CA SER A 44 31.62 4.06 0.48
C SER A 44 31.75 3.58 1.93
N TRP A 45 30.64 3.11 2.51
CA TRP A 45 30.53 2.60 3.88
C TRP A 45 30.77 3.63 4.99
N ASN A 46 30.67 4.93 4.70
CA ASN A 46 30.74 5.99 5.71
C ASN A 46 29.34 6.27 6.31
N PRO A 47 29.09 5.96 7.60
CA PRO A 47 27.75 6.10 8.20
C PRO A 47 27.26 7.54 8.33
N ILE A 48 28.17 8.49 8.53
CA ILE A 48 27.82 9.91 8.67
C ILE A 48 27.38 10.47 7.31
N ALA A 49 28.17 10.21 6.28
CA ALA A 49 27.85 10.61 4.91
C ALA A 49 26.59 9.92 4.40
N ALA A 50 26.41 8.62 4.70
CA ALA A 50 25.20 7.86 4.35
C ALA A 50 23.93 8.45 4.96
N THR A 51 24.01 8.90 6.21
CA THR A 51 22.86 9.51 6.89
C THR A 51 22.49 10.83 6.22
N ALA A 52 23.46 11.69 5.93
CA ALA A 52 23.22 12.94 5.20
C ALA A 52 22.60 12.67 3.81
N LEU A 53 23.18 11.72 3.06
CA LEU A 53 22.71 11.34 1.73
C LEU A 53 21.30 10.76 1.73
N SER A 54 20.96 9.90 2.71
CA SER A 54 19.61 9.34 2.82
C SER A 54 18.55 10.41 3.08
N LEU A 55 18.89 11.46 3.85
CA LEU A 55 17.98 12.58 4.10
C LEU A 55 17.85 13.48 2.86
N GLU A 56 18.94 13.69 2.13
CA GLU A 56 18.93 14.43 0.87
C GLU A 56 18.02 13.75 -0.16
N TRP A 57 18.13 12.43 -0.34
CA TRP A 57 17.25 11.66 -1.23
C TRP A 57 15.77 11.76 -0.85
N ILE A 58 15.45 11.76 0.45
CA ILE A 58 14.08 11.97 0.92
C ILE A 58 13.58 13.35 0.51
N VAL A 59 14.39 14.40 0.72
CA VAL A 59 14.03 15.77 0.35
C VAL A 59 13.85 15.91 -1.16
N GLU A 60 14.74 15.33 -1.95
CA GLU A 60 14.67 15.32 -3.41
C GLU A 60 13.39 14.63 -3.90
N THR A 61 13.08 13.46 -3.35
CA THR A 61 11.86 12.70 -3.68
C THR A 61 10.60 13.49 -3.38
N VAL A 62 10.56 14.21 -2.25
CA VAL A 62 9.41 15.05 -1.86
C VAL A 62 9.29 16.32 -2.72
N ARG A 63 10.40 16.82 -3.27
CA ARG A 63 10.40 17.99 -4.16
C ARG A 63 9.91 17.69 -5.57
N ASP A 64 9.95 16.44 -5.99
CA ASP A 64 9.40 16.03 -7.28
C ASP A 64 7.89 16.36 -7.35
N PRO A 65 7.42 17.13 -8.35
CA PRO A 65 6.04 17.59 -8.42
C PRO A 65 5.02 16.44 -8.46
N PHE A 66 5.35 15.33 -9.11
CA PHE A 66 4.46 14.17 -9.18
C PHE A 66 4.34 13.52 -7.80
N ASN A 67 5.47 13.24 -7.14
CA ASN A 67 5.48 12.66 -5.79
C ASN A 67 4.80 13.57 -4.77
N ALA A 68 5.04 14.89 -4.82
CA ALA A 68 4.39 15.86 -3.93
C ALA A 68 2.86 15.85 -4.11
N THR A 69 2.39 15.88 -5.36
CA THR A 69 0.96 15.80 -5.68
C THR A 69 0.36 14.49 -5.18
N PHE A 70 1.09 13.38 -5.39
CA PHE A 70 0.67 12.05 -4.96
C PHE A 70 0.59 11.91 -3.44
N LEU A 71 1.54 12.50 -2.69
CA LEU A 71 1.50 12.56 -1.23
C LEU A 71 0.25 13.29 -0.71
N VAL A 72 -0.09 14.44 -1.32
CA VAL A 72 -1.30 15.19 -0.98
C VAL A 72 -2.55 14.36 -1.27
N LEU A 73 -2.59 13.67 -2.42
CA LEU A 73 -3.71 12.82 -2.81
C LEU A 73 -3.93 11.67 -1.82
N ILE A 74 -2.88 10.91 -1.46
CA ILE A 74 -2.98 9.83 -0.46
C ILE A 74 -3.44 10.39 0.89
N LEU A 75 -2.93 11.55 1.30
CA LEU A 75 -3.33 12.20 2.55
C LEU A 75 -4.82 12.54 2.56
N LEU A 76 -5.35 13.12 1.47
CA LEU A 76 -6.76 13.44 1.33
C LEU A 76 -7.64 12.19 1.29
N MET A 77 -7.19 11.12 0.63
CA MET A 77 -7.89 9.85 0.61
C MET A 77 -7.94 9.20 2.00
N GLY A 78 -6.83 9.26 2.76
CA GLY A 78 -6.79 8.84 4.16
C GLY A 78 -7.72 9.68 5.05
N ALA A 79 -7.80 10.99 4.83
CA ALA A 79 -8.74 11.86 5.52
C ALA A 79 -10.20 11.54 5.18
N GLY A 80 -10.52 11.30 3.90
CA GLY A 80 -11.84 10.88 3.44
C GLY A 80 -12.26 9.53 4.03
N ALA A 81 -11.34 8.57 4.07
CA ALA A 81 -11.52 7.29 4.77
C ALA A 81 -11.85 7.46 6.24
N ALA A 82 -11.07 8.26 6.96
CA ALA A 82 -11.31 8.54 8.37
C ALA A 82 -12.66 9.26 8.58
N PHE A 83 -13.04 10.14 7.66
CA PHE A 83 -14.33 10.82 7.68
C PHE A 83 -15.50 9.85 7.51
N ILE A 84 -15.46 8.94 6.51
CA ILE A 84 -16.48 7.90 6.28
C ILE A 84 -16.60 6.96 7.50
N TYR A 85 -15.47 6.61 8.11
CA TYR A 85 -15.47 5.79 9.31
C TYR A 85 -16.14 6.52 10.49
N LYS A 86 -15.83 7.80 10.67
CA LYS A 86 -16.35 8.62 11.78
C LYS A 86 -17.79 9.10 11.58
N SER A 87 -18.28 9.19 10.35
CA SER A 87 -19.67 9.57 10.02
C SER A 87 -20.70 8.47 10.33
N GLY A 88 -20.26 7.27 10.71
CA GLY A 88 -21.16 6.13 10.95
C GLY A 88 -21.70 5.49 9.66
N SER A 89 -21.16 5.87 8.49
CA SER A 89 -21.56 5.33 7.19
C SER A 89 -21.39 3.80 7.13
N VAL A 90 -20.38 3.28 7.81
CA VAL A 90 -20.12 1.84 7.90
C VAL A 90 -21.24 1.10 8.65
N LEU A 91 -21.74 1.67 9.75
CA LEU A 91 -22.86 1.11 10.51
C LEU A 91 -24.19 1.21 9.71
N ALA A 92 -24.35 2.27 8.92
CA ALA A 92 -25.50 2.41 8.02
C ALA A 92 -25.46 1.39 6.87
N LEU A 93 -24.26 1.13 6.32
CA LEU A 93 -24.06 0.12 5.27
C LEU A 93 -24.32 -1.28 5.80
N GLU A 94 -23.85 -1.59 7.02
CA GLU A 94 -24.15 -2.84 7.71
C GLU A 94 -25.66 -3.04 7.87
N ARG A 95 -26.41 -2.01 8.28
CA ARG A 95 -27.88 -2.10 8.41
C ARG A 95 -28.59 -2.27 7.07
N TRP A 96 -28.07 -1.67 6.00
CA TRP A 96 -28.66 -1.76 4.66
C TRP A 96 -28.40 -3.11 3.97
N ILE A 97 -27.22 -3.69 4.20
CA ILE A 97 -26.76 -4.93 3.55
C ILE A 97 -26.85 -6.14 4.50
N GLY A 98 -27.08 -5.93 5.79
CA GLY A 98 -26.96 -6.94 6.84
C GLY A 98 -27.76 -8.22 6.60
N ASP A 99 -28.94 -8.09 5.99
CA ASP A 99 -29.82 -9.21 5.64
C ASP A 99 -29.32 -10.04 4.44
N ARG A 100 -28.35 -9.52 3.67
CA ARG A 100 -27.73 -10.21 2.52
C ARG A 100 -26.32 -10.74 2.82
N VAL A 101 -25.69 -10.25 3.88
CA VAL A 101 -24.35 -10.68 4.28
C VAL A 101 -24.43 -11.30 5.66
N GLU A 102 -24.67 -12.61 5.67
CA GLU A 102 -24.87 -13.39 6.89
C GLU A 102 -23.60 -14.14 7.28
N THR A 103 -22.75 -14.49 6.31
CA THR A 103 -21.56 -15.31 6.52
C THR A 103 -20.27 -14.55 6.24
N ALA A 104 -19.16 -15.07 6.78
CA ALA A 104 -17.81 -14.59 6.44
C ALA A 104 -17.54 -14.66 4.93
N ARG A 105 -18.14 -15.61 4.21
CA ARG A 105 -18.00 -15.75 2.76
C ARG A 105 -18.69 -14.60 2.03
N ASP A 106 -19.89 -14.23 2.45
CA ASP A 106 -20.66 -13.15 1.81
C ASP A 106 -19.95 -11.80 1.98
N ALA A 107 -19.33 -11.57 3.15
CA ALA A 107 -18.50 -10.39 3.38
C ALA A 107 -17.31 -10.33 2.41
N GLN A 108 -16.63 -11.46 2.18
CA GLN A 108 -15.51 -11.53 1.23
C GLN A 108 -15.97 -11.38 -0.23
N VAL A 109 -17.13 -11.93 -0.59
CA VAL A 109 -17.72 -11.73 -1.92
C VAL A 109 -18.09 -10.26 -2.13
N LEU A 110 -18.61 -9.57 -1.11
CA LEU A 110 -18.87 -8.14 -1.18
C LEU A 110 -17.57 -7.33 -1.36
N THR A 111 -16.53 -7.64 -0.59
CA THR A 111 -15.19 -7.04 -0.75
C THR A 111 -14.69 -7.25 -2.19
N TRP A 112 -14.80 -8.46 -2.71
CA TRP A 112 -14.40 -8.79 -4.07
C TRP A 112 -15.19 -7.99 -5.12
N LEU A 113 -16.52 -7.94 -5.00
CA LEU A 113 -17.37 -7.18 -5.93
C LEU A 113 -17.01 -5.71 -5.95
N ILE A 114 -16.93 -5.07 -4.78
CA ILE A 114 -16.61 -3.64 -4.68
C ILE A 114 -15.21 -3.37 -5.27
N GLY A 115 -14.21 -4.19 -4.94
CA GLY A 115 -12.86 -4.06 -5.50
C GLY A 115 -12.82 -4.18 -7.02
N VAL A 116 -13.60 -5.09 -7.60
CA VAL A 116 -13.71 -5.25 -9.07
C VAL A 116 -14.34 -4.03 -9.75
N PHE A 117 -15.35 -3.42 -9.13
CA PHE A 117 -16.03 -2.26 -9.71
C PHE A 117 -15.22 -0.95 -9.60
N ILE A 118 -14.36 -0.82 -8.59
CA ILE A 118 -13.49 0.35 -8.40
C ILE A 118 -12.13 0.09 -9.06
N PHE A 119 -12.11 -0.02 -10.40
CA PHE A 119 -10.91 -0.45 -11.15
C PHE A 119 -10.00 0.70 -11.62
N PHE A 120 -10.33 1.95 -11.34
CA PHE A 120 -9.61 3.09 -11.92
C PHE A 120 -8.26 3.39 -11.23
N ASP A 121 -8.14 3.13 -9.93
CA ASP A 121 -6.91 3.35 -9.16
C ASP A 121 -6.81 2.38 -7.97
N SER A 122 -5.63 1.77 -7.78
CA SER A 122 -5.42 0.68 -6.81
C SER A 122 -5.40 1.18 -5.38
N TYR A 123 -4.90 2.40 -5.14
CA TYR A 123 -4.90 3.00 -3.80
C TYR A 123 -6.32 3.38 -3.38
N THR A 124 -7.08 3.98 -4.30
CA THR A 124 -8.47 4.40 -4.08
C THR A 124 -9.37 3.21 -3.88
N SER A 125 -9.24 2.22 -4.75
CA SER A 125 -9.97 0.96 -4.65
C SER A 125 -9.73 0.28 -3.31
N THR A 126 -8.48 0.19 -2.87
CA THR A 126 -8.13 -0.44 -1.58
C THR A 126 -8.70 0.33 -0.40
N ILE A 127 -8.59 1.67 -0.39
CA ILE A 127 -9.07 2.49 0.71
C ILE A 127 -10.60 2.48 0.79
N ILE A 128 -11.29 2.65 -0.32
CA ILE A 128 -12.77 2.66 -0.34
C ILE A 128 -13.31 1.28 0.03
N THR A 129 -12.86 0.24 -0.67
CA THR A 129 -13.34 -1.13 -0.46
C THR A 129 -13.01 -1.61 0.95
N GLY A 130 -11.79 -1.36 1.43
CA GLY A 130 -11.36 -1.73 2.77
C GLY A 130 -12.21 -1.04 3.85
N ASN A 131 -12.43 0.27 3.77
CA ASN A 131 -13.26 0.96 4.77
C ASN A 131 -14.73 0.58 4.71
N ALA A 132 -15.26 0.32 3.51
CA ALA A 132 -16.65 -0.11 3.34
C ALA A 132 -16.91 -1.51 3.91
N THR A 133 -15.95 -2.43 3.77
CA THR A 133 -16.19 -3.84 4.07
C THR A 133 -15.53 -4.35 5.36
N LYS A 134 -14.60 -3.59 5.94
CA LYS A 134 -13.87 -3.97 7.17
C LYS A 134 -14.78 -4.31 8.35
N GLU A 135 -15.77 -3.47 8.65
CA GLU A 135 -16.62 -3.70 9.83
C GLU A 135 -17.54 -4.89 9.60
N LEU A 136 -18.10 -5.03 8.40
CA LEU A 136 -18.94 -6.16 8.04
C LEU A 136 -18.15 -7.48 8.09
N ALA A 137 -16.90 -7.47 7.59
CA ALA A 137 -16.00 -8.61 7.69
C ALA A 137 -15.67 -8.95 9.16
N ASN A 138 -15.44 -7.95 10.01
CA ASN A 138 -15.21 -8.16 11.43
C ASN A 138 -16.46 -8.70 12.15
N ALA A 139 -17.64 -8.14 11.88
CA ALA A 139 -18.91 -8.54 12.48
C ALA A 139 -19.31 -9.99 12.12
N ARG A 140 -18.86 -10.47 10.95
CA ARG A 140 -19.03 -11.86 10.49
C ARG A 140 -17.83 -12.76 10.81
N TYR A 141 -16.95 -12.35 11.74
CA TYR A 141 -15.80 -13.13 12.21
C TYR A 141 -14.85 -13.59 11.09
N SER A 142 -14.71 -12.78 10.03
CA SER A 142 -13.70 -13.03 9.00
C SER A 142 -12.30 -12.75 9.53
N SER A 143 -11.32 -13.59 9.19
CA SER A 143 -9.92 -13.35 9.55
C SER A 143 -9.43 -12.07 8.86
N ARG A 144 -8.65 -11.27 9.60
CA ARG A 144 -8.05 -10.03 9.09
C ARG A 144 -7.11 -10.29 7.93
N GLU A 145 -6.39 -11.41 7.98
CA GLU A 145 -5.49 -11.90 6.96
C GLU A 145 -6.26 -12.25 5.68
N MET A 146 -7.37 -12.99 5.79
CA MET A 146 -8.20 -13.34 4.64
C MET A 146 -8.86 -12.10 4.01
N HIS A 147 -9.33 -11.15 4.84
CA HIS A 147 -9.91 -9.91 4.34
C HIS A 147 -8.89 -9.03 3.63
N ALA A 148 -7.68 -8.89 4.20
CA ALA A 148 -6.58 -8.20 3.53
C ALA A 148 -6.19 -8.90 2.22
N TYR A 149 -6.17 -10.23 2.21
CA TYR A 149 -5.88 -11.00 1.00
C TYR A 149 -6.93 -10.79 -0.10
N ALA A 150 -8.22 -10.86 0.23
CA ALA A 150 -9.29 -10.64 -0.75
C ALA A 150 -9.30 -9.19 -1.26
N LEU A 151 -9.08 -8.23 -0.37
CA LEU A 151 -8.95 -6.82 -0.72
C LEU A 151 -7.80 -6.61 -1.71
N ASP A 152 -6.58 -7.05 -1.38
CA ASP A 152 -5.41 -6.86 -2.25
C ASP A 152 -5.51 -7.64 -3.57
N SER A 153 -6.00 -8.88 -3.51
CA SER A 153 -6.19 -9.74 -4.70
C SER A 153 -7.26 -9.23 -5.65
N THR A 154 -8.09 -8.26 -5.23
CA THR A 154 -9.08 -7.62 -6.09
C THR A 154 -8.64 -6.25 -6.54
N THR A 155 -8.16 -5.41 -5.63
CA THR A 155 -7.84 -4.03 -5.93
C THR A 155 -6.60 -3.94 -6.84
N SER A 156 -5.50 -4.61 -6.49
CA SER A 156 -4.24 -4.50 -7.24
C SER A 156 -4.32 -5.12 -8.65
N PRO A 157 -4.80 -6.38 -8.84
CA PRO A 157 -4.90 -6.98 -10.16
C PRO A 157 -5.95 -6.31 -11.05
N VAL A 158 -7.13 -5.98 -10.51
CA VAL A 158 -8.21 -5.42 -11.33
C VAL A 158 -7.85 -4.02 -11.82
N THR A 159 -7.15 -3.22 -11.02
CA THR A 159 -6.63 -1.92 -11.50
C THR A 159 -5.62 -2.10 -12.63
N THR A 160 -4.88 -3.21 -12.65
CA THR A 160 -3.92 -3.49 -13.72
C THR A 160 -4.62 -3.89 -15.02
N PHE A 161 -5.68 -4.71 -14.95
CA PHE A 161 -6.41 -5.19 -16.13
C PHE A 161 -7.60 -4.30 -16.55
N GLY A 162 -7.96 -3.31 -15.73
CA GLY A 162 -9.12 -2.46 -15.95
C GLY A 162 -9.01 -1.67 -17.25
N PRO A 163 -10.13 -1.49 -18.00
CA PRO A 163 -10.11 -0.85 -19.32
C PRO A 163 -9.66 0.61 -19.27
N ILE A 164 -9.92 1.32 -18.16
CA ILE A 164 -9.46 2.68 -17.91
C ILE A 164 -8.93 2.74 -16.47
N SER A 165 -7.62 2.74 -16.31
CA SER A 165 -6.97 2.81 -15.01
C SER A 165 -5.64 3.58 -15.05
N ASN A 166 -5.12 3.95 -13.89
CA ASN A 166 -3.83 4.64 -13.81
C ASN A 166 -2.67 3.75 -14.32
N TRP A 167 -2.77 2.44 -14.13
CA TRP A 167 -1.75 1.47 -14.55
C TRP A 167 -1.81 1.16 -16.05
N ILE A 168 -3.00 1.02 -16.65
CA ILE A 168 -3.10 0.77 -18.10
C ILE A 168 -2.54 1.95 -18.88
N GLY A 169 -2.80 3.19 -18.42
CA GLY A 169 -2.23 4.40 -19.01
C GLY A 169 -0.70 4.39 -19.00
N PHE A 170 -0.09 4.03 -17.87
CA PHE A 170 1.35 3.85 -17.78
C PHE A 170 1.84 2.73 -18.72
N GLN A 171 1.20 1.57 -18.72
CA GLN A 171 1.60 0.41 -19.52
C GLN A 171 1.53 0.62 -21.04
N VAL A 172 0.55 1.38 -21.53
CA VAL A 172 0.44 1.68 -22.97
C VAL A 172 1.27 2.90 -23.39
N SER A 173 1.77 3.68 -22.43
CA SER A 173 2.63 4.85 -22.69
C SER A 173 4.11 4.50 -22.87
N VAL A 174 4.51 3.27 -22.56
CA VAL A 174 5.87 2.72 -22.71
C VAL A 174 5.90 1.78 -23.91
#